data_AF-A0A0G4KMI8-F1
#
_entry.id   AF-A0A0G4KMI8-F1
#
_cell.length_a   1.000
_cell.length_b   1.000
_cell.length_c   1.000
_cell.angle_alpha   90.00
_cell.angle_beta   90.00
_cell.angle_gamma   90.00
#
_symmetry.space_group_name_H-M   'P 1'
#
loop_
_entity.id
_entity.type
_entity.pdbx_description
1 polymer ?
#
loop_
_entity_poly.entity_id
_entity_poly.type
_entity_poly.pdbx_seq_one_letter_code
_entity_poly.pdbx_strand_id
1 'polypeptide(L)'
;MCLAANVPLIESGTTGFKGQVQVIKKGVTACYDCTAKPVAKSFPVCTIRSTPSQPIHCIVWGKSYLLSEIFGQSEDESTYDHSADADNKEEIEELKKEAEALRLI
;
A
#
# COMPACT_ATOMS: atom_id res chain seq x y z
N MET A 1 -3.39 11.31 19.17
CA MET A 1 -2.68 11.85 20.36
C MET A 1 -3.34 13.08 20.97
N CYS A 2 -3.58 14.18 20.22
CA CYS A 2 -4.08 15.45 20.79
C CYS A 2 -5.43 15.33 21.53
N LEU A 3 -6.35 14.50 21.03
CA LEU A 3 -7.62 14.20 21.72
C LEU A 3 -7.42 13.50 23.07
N ALA A 4 -6.43 12.61 23.17
CA ALA A 4 -6.13 11.90 24.41
C ALA A 4 -5.52 12.87 25.44
N ALA A 5 -4.57 13.71 25.00
CA ALA A 5 -3.90 14.71 25.83
C ALA A 5 -4.76 15.94 26.17
N ASN A 6 -5.96 16.06 25.59
CA ASN A 6 -6.84 17.23 25.74
C ASN A 6 -6.17 18.58 25.37
N VAL A 7 -5.27 18.55 24.38
CA VAL A 7 -4.60 19.74 23.86
C VAL A 7 -5.28 20.15 22.53
N PRO A 8 -5.70 21.42 22.37
CA PRO A 8 -6.23 21.90 21.09
C PRO A 8 -5.21 21.73 19.95
N LEU A 9 -5.67 21.30 18.78
CA LEU A 9 -4.87 21.10 17.58
C LEU A 9 -5.35 22.05 16.47
N ILE A 10 -4.42 22.69 15.78
CA ILE A 10 -4.70 23.41 14.53
C ILE A 10 -4.16 22.54 13.41
N GLU A 11 -5.07 21.98 12.62
CA GLU A 11 -4.75 21.20 11.44
C GLU A 11 -4.82 22.09 10.20
N SER A 12 -3.89 21.94 9.27
CA SER A 12 -3.87 22.72 8.04
C SER A 12 -3.31 21.91 6.87
N GLY A 13 -3.67 22.29 5.65
CA GLY A 13 -3.15 21.64 4.45
C GLY A 13 -3.35 22.49 3.20
N THR A 14 -2.55 22.19 2.16
CA THR A 14 -2.58 22.90 0.88
C THR A 14 -2.50 21.93 -0.30
N THR A 15 -3.06 22.30 -1.44
CA THR A 15 -2.95 21.57 -2.72
C THR A 15 -3.01 22.57 -3.87
N GLY A 16 -1.85 22.90 -4.44
CA GLY A 16 -1.73 23.98 -5.41
C GLY A 16 -2.16 25.32 -4.80
N PHE A 17 -3.12 25.99 -5.43
CA PHE A 17 -3.70 27.25 -4.91
C PHE A 17 -4.78 27.07 -3.83
N LYS A 18 -5.19 25.82 -3.54
CA LYS A 18 -6.20 25.54 -2.52
C LYS A 18 -5.53 25.33 -1.17
N GLY A 19 -6.19 25.77 -0.10
CA GLY A 19 -5.76 25.51 1.27
C GLY A 19 -6.92 25.51 2.24
N GLN A 20 -6.71 24.87 3.39
CA GLN A 20 -7.67 24.80 4.47
C GLN A 20 -6.97 24.84 5.84
N VAL A 21 -7.71 25.30 6.85
CA VAL A 21 -7.33 25.26 8.26
C VAL A 21 -8.53 24.81 9.08
N GLN A 22 -8.32 23.93 10.07
CA GLN A 22 -9.34 23.42 10.97
C GLN A 22 -8.83 23.44 12.42
N VAL A 23 -9.66 23.94 13.34
CA VAL A 23 -9.38 23.87 14.78
C VAL A 23 -10.07 22.64 15.39
N ILE A 24 -9.30 21.80 16.07
CA ILE A 24 -9.73 20.56 16.69
C ILE A 24 -9.61 20.69 18.21
N LYS A 25 -10.74 20.63 18.92
CA LYS A 25 -10.81 20.63 20.39
C LYS A 25 -11.77 19.54 20.86
N LYS A 26 -11.28 18.67 21.75
CA LYS A 26 -12.02 17.53 22.30
C LYS A 26 -13.37 17.98 22.87
N GLY A 27 -14.45 17.31 22.44
CA GLY A 27 -15.81 17.56 22.91
C GLY A 27 -16.44 18.87 22.44
N VAL A 28 -15.74 19.67 21.61
CA VAL A 28 -16.23 20.96 21.12
C VAL A 28 -16.32 20.99 19.60
N THR A 29 -15.28 20.55 18.90
CA THR A 29 -15.27 20.49 17.43
C THR A 29 -15.03 19.06 16.94
N ALA A 30 -15.41 18.79 15.69
CA ALA A 30 -15.15 17.51 15.04
C ALA A 30 -13.64 17.24 14.96
N CYS A 31 -13.22 15.99 15.20
CA CYS A 31 -11.83 15.61 15.08
C CYS A 31 -11.41 15.40 13.62
N TYR A 32 -10.12 15.20 13.38
CA TYR A 32 -9.57 14.99 12.04
C TYR A 32 -10.17 13.79 11.31
N ASP A 33 -10.59 12.76 12.04
CA ASP A 33 -11.12 11.51 11.49
C ASP A 33 -12.64 11.44 11.48
N CYS A 34 -13.34 12.47 11.97
CA CYS A 34 -14.80 12.55 11.86
C CYS A 34 -15.28 12.71 10.42
N THR A 35 -14.41 13.20 9.53
CA THR A 35 -14.72 13.40 8.11
C THR A 35 -13.95 12.37 7.28
N ALA A 36 -14.67 11.59 6.47
CA ALA A 36 -14.05 10.67 5.53
C ALA A 36 -13.24 11.44 4.48
N LYS A 37 -11.98 11.05 4.31
CA LYS A 37 -11.07 11.65 3.33
C LYS A 37 -11.09 10.83 2.04
N PRO A 38 -10.91 11.45 0.87
CA PRO A 38 -10.77 10.70 -0.37
C PRO A 38 -9.63 9.69 -0.24
N VAL A 39 -9.94 8.41 -0.44
CA VAL A 39 -8.93 7.37 -0.51
C VAL A 39 -8.11 7.54 -1.79
N ALA A 40 -6.82 7.20 -1.72
CA ALA A 40 -6.00 7.13 -2.92
C ALA A 40 -6.63 6.15 -3.92
N LYS A 41 -6.58 6.49 -5.21
CA LYS A 41 -7.11 5.61 -6.26
C LYS A 41 -6.29 4.32 -6.29
N SER A 42 -6.95 3.18 -6.09
CA SER A 42 -6.38 1.85 -6.29
C SER A 42 -6.82 1.27 -7.63
N PHE A 43 -5.97 0.41 -8.19
CA PHE A 43 -6.22 -0.29 -9.45
C PHE A 43 -6.13 -1.80 -9.22
N PRO A 44 -6.96 -2.61 -9.91
CA PRO A 44 -6.86 -4.06 -9.79
C PRO A 44 -5.47 -4.58 -10.18
N VAL A 45 -4.96 -5.57 -9.44
CA VAL A 45 -3.62 -6.13 -9.69
C VAL A 45 -3.47 -6.71 -11.09
N CYS A 46 -4.53 -7.32 -11.64
CA CYS A 46 -4.54 -7.83 -13.01
C CYS A 46 -4.39 -6.71 -14.06
N THR A 47 -4.95 -5.53 -13.81
CA THR A 47 -4.79 -4.36 -14.69
C THR A 47 -3.35 -3.84 -14.64
N ILE A 48 -2.70 -3.89 -13.47
CA ILE A 48 -1.34 -3.40 -13.29
C ILE A 48 -0.30 -4.40 -13.82
N ARG A 49 -0.45 -5.71 -13.55
CA ARG A 49 0.52 -6.75 -13.91
C ARG A 49 0.30 -7.34 -15.32
N SER A 50 -0.93 -7.42 -15.82
CA SER A 50 -1.25 -8.18 -17.05
C SER A 50 -1.78 -7.31 -18.19
N THR A 51 -2.75 -6.43 -17.94
CA THR A 51 -3.44 -5.69 -19.01
C THR A 51 -3.55 -4.19 -18.70
N PRO A 52 -2.44 -3.43 -18.76
CA PRO A 52 -2.46 -1.99 -18.50
C PRO A 52 -3.14 -1.23 -19.63
N SER A 53 -4.25 -0.55 -19.32
CA SER A 53 -5.04 0.20 -20.30
C SER A 53 -4.85 1.73 -20.29
N GLN A 54 -4.10 2.29 -19.33
CA GLN A 54 -3.87 3.73 -19.19
C GLN A 54 -2.43 3.98 -18.74
N PRO A 55 -1.80 5.12 -19.11
CA PRO A 55 -0.42 5.43 -18.72
C PRO A 55 -0.16 5.37 -17.20
N ILE A 56 -1.16 5.72 -16.39
CA ILE A 56 -1.07 5.64 -14.93
C ILE A 56 -0.83 4.20 -14.44
N HIS A 57 -1.34 3.18 -15.12
CA HIS A 57 -1.14 1.79 -14.74
C HIS A 57 0.34 1.39 -14.86
N CYS A 58 1.04 1.88 -15.89
CA CYS A 58 2.47 1.64 -16.07
C CYS A 58 3.30 2.35 -14.99
N ILE A 59 2.89 3.56 -14.59
CA ILE A 59 3.54 4.30 -13.49
C ILE A 59 3.37 3.55 -12.17
N VAL A 60 2.17 3.07 -11.88
CA VAL A 60 1.88 2.28 -10.66
C VAL A 60 2.68 0.97 -10.68
N TRP A 61 2.73 0.26 -11.82
CA TRP A 61 3.55 -0.93 -11.97
C TRP A 61 5.03 -0.64 -11.68
N GLY A 62 5.60 0.40 -12.30
CA GLY A 62 7.00 0.76 -12.08
C GLY A 62 7.31 1.13 -10.63
N LYS A 63 6.45 1.95 -10.01
CA LYS A 63 6.66 2.45 -8.65
C LYS A 63 6.44 1.39 -7.58
N SER A 64 5.33 0.66 -7.66
CA SER A 64 4.85 -0.21 -6.58
C SER A 64 5.23 -1.67 -6.77
N TYR A 65 5.50 -2.12 -8.00
CA TYR A 65 5.84 -3.51 -8.28
C TYR A 65 7.29 -3.67 -8.71
N LEU A 66 7.72 -3.03 -9.80
CA LEU A 66 9.07 -3.23 -10.32
C LEU A 66 10.16 -2.79 -9.32
N LEU A 67 9.99 -1.62 -8.71
CA LEU A 67 11.00 -1.06 -7.82
C LEU A 67 11.16 -1.88 -6.52
N SER A 68 10.04 -2.36 -5.96
CA SER A 68 10.05 -3.22 -4.77
C SER A 68 10.63 -4.60 -5.09
N GLU A 69 10.33 -5.19 -6.25
CA GLU A 69 10.91 -6.48 -6.65
C GLU A 69 12.42 -6.42 -6.90
N ILE A 70 12.93 -5.32 -7.48
CA ILE A 70 14.36 -5.21 -7.78
C ILE A 70 15.16 -4.77 -6.55
N PHE A 71 14.63 -3.87 -5.72
CA PHE A 71 15.41 -3.18 -4.67
C PHE A 71 14.81 -3.26 -3.27
N GLY A 72 13.59 -3.77 -3.12
CA GLY A 72 12.89 -3.90 -1.85
C GLY A 72 12.75 -5.36 -1.41
N GLN A 73 11.89 -5.59 -0.42
CA GLN A 73 11.35 -6.92 -0.15
C GLN A 73 10.20 -7.14 -1.14
N SER A 74 10.22 -8.28 -1.84
CA SER A 74 9.13 -8.67 -2.74
C SER A 74 7.81 -8.66 -1.96
N GLU A 75 6.79 -7.97 -2.47
CA GLU A 75 5.47 -7.92 -1.81
C GLU A 75 4.87 -9.33 -1.68
N ASP A 76 5.24 -10.22 -2.61
CA ASP A 76 4.86 -11.62 -2.61
C ASP A 76 5.44 -12.38 -1.39
N GLU A 77 6.60 -11.99 -0.83
CA GLU A 77 7.14 -12.62 0.40
C GLU A 77 6.35 -12.26 1.67
N SER A 78 5.68 -11.11 1.68
CA SER A 78 4.90 -10.65 2.84
C SER A 78 3.50 -11.26 2.95
N THR A 79 3.05 -11.96 1.90
CA THR A 79 1.72 -12.59 1.83
C THR A 79 1.75 -14.10 2.06
N TYR A 80 2.92 -14.73 2.21
CA TYR A 80 3.00 -16.12 2.64
C TYR A 80 2.74 -16.21 4.14
N ASP A 81 1.56 -16.74 4.47
CA ASP A 81 1.23 -17.16 5.82
C ASP A 81 2.14 -18.34 6.22
N HIS A 82 3.15 -18.09 7.06
CA HIS A 82 4.00 -19.11 7.66
C HIS A 82 3.28 -19.95 8.73
N SER A 83 1.95 -19.85 8.90
CA SER A 83 1.23 -20.58 9.94
C SER A 83 1.02 -22.10 9.69
N ALA A 84 1.58 -22.67 8.61
CA ALA A 84 1.48 -24.10 8.29
C ALA A 84 2.83 -24.74 7.85
N ASP A 85 3.88 -24.54 8.64
CA ASP A 85 5.28 -24.91 8.31
C ASP A 85 5.65 -26.43 8.34
N ALA A 86 4.70 -27.36 8.41
CA ALA A 86 5.04 -28.80 8.51
C ALA A 86 4.95 -29.55 7.18
N ASP A 87 3.88 -29.39 6.40
CA ASP A 87 3.58 -30.30 5.28
C ASP A 87 3.96 -29.75 3.90
N ASN A 88 4.45 -28.50 3.80
CA ASN A 88 4.65 -27.82 2.52
C ASN A 88 6.11 -27.74 2.02
N LYS A 89 7.06 -28.42 2.68
CA LYS A 89 8.49 -28.28 2.34
C LYS A 89 8.83 -28.82 0.95
N GLU A 90 8.23 -29.94 0.59
CA GLU A 90 8.46 -30.60 -0.69
C GLU A 90 7.86 -29.77 -1.84
N GLU A 91 6.65 -29.25 -1.65
CA GLU A 91 5.97 -28.39 -2.64
C GLU A 91 6.69 -27.04 -2.82
N ILE A 92 7.20 -26.44 -1.73
CA ILE A 92 8.01 -25.21 -1.80
C ILE A 92 9.34 -25.44 -2.53
N GLU A 93 10.00 -26.58 -2.33
CA GLU A 93 11.23 -26.91 -3.05
C GLU A 93 10.99 -27.15 -4.54
N GLU A 94 9.87 -27.78 -4.89
CA GLU A 94 9.50 -28.04 -6.28
C GLU A 94 9.17 -26.72 -7.01
N LEU A 95 8.38 -25.84 -6.40
CA LEU A 95 8.06 -24.51 -6.93
C LEU A 95 9.31 -23.64 -7.11
N LYS A 96 10.29 -23.74 -6.21
CA LYS A 96 11.58 -23.02 -6.33
C LYS A 96 12.40 -23.53 -7.51
N LYS A 97 12.45 -24.85 -7.73
CA LYS A 97 13.12 -25.45 -8.90
C LYS A 97 12.45 -25.04 -10.20
N GLU A 98 11.12 -25.01 -10.24
CA GLU A 98 10.38 -24.56 -11.41
C GLU A 98 10.61 -23.07 -11.70
N ALA A 99 10.60 -22.22 -10.69
CA ALA A 99 10.89 -20.79 -10.83
C ALA A 99 12.33 -20.52 -11.29
N GLU A 100 13.30 -21.32 -10.83
CA GLU A 100 14.70 -21.21 -11.25
C GLU A 100 14.91 -21.71 -12.69
N ALA A 101 14.24 -22.80 -13.09
CA ALA A 101 14.25 -23.29 -14.46
C ALA A 101 13.65 -22.27 -15.44
N LEU A 102 12.57 -21.59 -15.05
CA LEU A 102 11.95 -20.52 -15.86
C LEU A 102 12.81 -19.25 -15.94
N ARG A 103 13.69 -19.01 -14.95
CA ARG A 103 14.67 -17.90 -14.99
C ARG A 103 15.85 -18.15 -15.93
N LEU A 104 16.06 -19.40 -16.34
CA LEU A 104 17.18 -19.82 -17.21
C LEU A 104 16.77 -19.96 -18.69
N ILE A 105 15.51 -19.71 -19.01
CA ILE A 105 14.96 -19.64 -20.39
C ILE A 105 14.84 -18.17 -20.78
#